data_AF-A0A6I7LSQ5-F1
#
_entry.id   AF-A0A6I7LSQ5-F1
#
_cell.length_a   1.000
_cell.length_b   1.000
_cell.length_c   1.000
_cell.angle_alpha   90.00
_cell.angle_beta   90.00
_cell.angle_gamma   90.00
#
_symmetry.space_group_name_H-M   'P 1'
#
loop_
_entity.id
_entity.type
_entity.pdbx_description
1 polymer ?
#
loop_
_entity_poly.entity_id
_entity_poly.type
_entity_poly.pdbx_seq_one_letter_code
_entity_poly.pdbx_strand_id
1 'polypeptide(L)'
;MMMTIMHINRITLRMTYLTTGIPFIILFSIVCAPLLVKQNYYLTQDEQTPTISFGGYEIRLNISAGGTDNKSGHDIYGFFLEAIYSNKISDTMMMDSIKNIQIDSLCIEMISDSSFCLAEGWRQGPWLNGKTLYGKQIAWKAIRIPDQNDSIRVSYSIQLLKRINNTIVERKEINFTLFRFEKMKLDISR
;
A
#
# COMPACT_ATOMS: atom_id res chain seq x y z
N MET A 1 -39.52 -4.11 -50.23
CA MET A 1 -38.70 -2.95 -49.78
C MET A 1 -38.74 -2.91 -48.25
N MET A 2 -37.99 -3.80 -47.58
CA MET A 2 -38.10 -4.00 -46.12
C MET A 2 -36.80 -4.62 -45.56
N MET A 3 -35.65 -4.04 -45.92
CA MET A 3 -34.34 -4.44 -45.39
C MET A 3 -33.54 -3.28 -44.77
N THR A 4 -33.96 -2.02 -45.00
CA THR A 4 -33.17 -0.84 -44.59
C THR A 4 -33.43 -0.38 -43.16
N ILE A 5 -34.62 -0.66 -42.60
CA ILE A 5 -35.03 -0.15 -41.27
C ILE A 5 -34.31 -0.88 -40.13
N MET A 6 -33.99 -2.17 -40.29
CA MET A 6 -33.29 -2.95 -39.28
C MET A 6 -31.81 -2.57 -39.09
N HIS A 7 -31.16 -2.03 -40.14
CA HIS A 7 -29.75 -1.68 -40.07
C HIS A 7 -29.51 -0.34 -39.35
N ILE A 8 -30.42 0.62 -39.50
CA ILE A 8 -30.34 1.93 -38.84
C ILE A 8 -30.48 1.77 -37.32
N ASN A 9 -31.43 0.96 -36.83
CA ASN A 9 -31.61 0.74 -35.39
C ASN A 9 -30.39 0.10 -34.70
N ARG A 10 -29.64 -0.77 -35.42
CA ARG A 10 -28.44 -1.40 -34.87
C ARG A 10 -27.25 -0.45 -34.75
N ILE A 11 -27.13 0.51 -35.66
CA ILE A 11 -26.06 1.53 -35.65
C ILE A 11 -26.38 2.61 -34.62
N THR A 12 -27.63 3.07 -34.55
CA THR A 12 -28.07 4.07 -33.58
C THR A 12 -27.94 3.56 -32.14
N LEU A 13 -28.34 2.31 -31.85
CA LEU A 13 -28.14 1.72 -30.51
C LEU A 13 -26.66 1.68 -30.12
N ARG A 14 -25.77 1.24 -31.03
CA ARG A 14 -24.33 1.13 -30.73
C ARG A 14 -23.67 2.48 -30.45
N MET A 15 -24.12 3.55 -31.11
CA MET A 15 -23.65 4.92 -30.85
C MET A 15 -24.10 5.44 -29.48
N THR A 16 -25.31 5.13 -29.01
CA THR A 16 -25.81 5.61 -27.71
C THR A 16 -25.10 4.95 -26.52
N TYR A 17 -24.71 3.68 -26.63
CA TYR A 17 -23.92 3.00 -25.59
C TYR A 17 -22.48 3.53 -25.50
N LEU A 18 -21.89 3.94 -26.63
CA LEU A 18 -20.52 4.46 -26.65
C LEU A 18 -20.43 5.86 -26.04
N THR A 19 -21.44 6.72 -26.24
CA THR A 19 -21.41 8.10 -25.74
C THR A 19 -21.84 8.23 -24.27
N THR A 20 -22.65 7.30 -23.75
CA THR A 20 -23.08 7.30 -22.34
C THR A 20 -22.18 6.47 -21.42
N GLY A 21 -21.50 5.44 -21.94
CA GLY A 21 -20.61 4.59 -21.14
C GLY A 21 -19.27 5.22 -20.77
N ILE A 22 -18.69 6.04 -21.66
CA ILE A 22 -17.39 6.69 -21.44
C ILE A 22 -17.42 7.71 -20.26
N PRO A 23 -18.40 8.63 -20.15
CA PRO A 23 -18.42 9.56 -19.03
C PRO A 23 -18.68 8.89 -17.67
N PHE A 24 -19.41 7.77 -17.64
CA PHE A 24 -19.69 7.05 -16.40
C PHE A 24 -18.44 6.35 -15.82
N ILE A 25 -17.60 5.77 -16.69
CA ILE A 25 -16.33 5.15 -16.29
C ILE A 25 -15.33 6.21 -15.79
N ILE A 26 -15.30 7.39 -16.43
CA ILE A 26 -14.42 8.49 -16.02
C ILE A 26 -14.88 9.06 -14.67
N LEU A 27 -16.18 9.28 -14.44
CA LEU A 27 -16.68 9.74 -13.14
C LEU A 27 -16.46 8.71 -12.02
N PHE A 28 -16.68 7.41 -12.28
CA PHE A 28 -16.48 6.37 -11.27
C PHE A 28 -14.99 6.24 -10.88
N SER A 29 -14.09 6.40 -11.85
CA SER A 29 -12.64 6.37 -11.61
C SER A 29 -12.16 7.58 -10.78
N ILE A 30 -12.74 8.77 -11.01
CA ILE A 30 -12.39 10.00 -10.27
C ILE A 30 -12.97 9.99 -8.85
N VAL A 31 -14.10 9.31 -8.60
CA VAL A 31 -14.70 9.22 -7.26
C VAL A 31 -14.09 8.08 -6.43
N CYS A 32 -13.66 6.98 -7.05
CA CYS A 32 -13.04 5.85 -6.33
C CYS A 32 -11.53 6.01 -6.08
N ALA A 33 -10.80 6.73 -6.93
CA ALA A 33 -9.37 7.01 -6.70
C ALA A 33 -9.08 7.74 -5.36
N PRO A 34 -9.81 8.80 -4.96
CA PRO A 34 -9.60 9.45 -3.67
C PRO A 34 -10.12 8.63 -2.47
N LEU A 35 -10.91 7.58 -2.70
CA LEU A 35 -11.36 6.63 -1.65
C LEU A 35 -10.31 5.56 -1.35
N LEU A 36 -9.46 5.20 -2.33
CA LEU A 36 -8.33 4.29 -2.12
C LEU A 36 -7.08 5.00 -1.57
N VAL A 37 -6.90 6.29 -1.88
CA VAL A 37 -5.83 7.12 -1.29
C VAL A 37 -6.11 7.48 0.19
N LYS A 38 -7.36 7.32 0.64
CA LYS A 38 -7.84 7.68 1.99
C LYS A 38 -7.65 6.60 3.07
N GLN A 39 -6.65 5.73 2.96
CA GLN A 39 -6.47 4.65 3.94
C GLN A 39 -5.17 4.72 4.75
N ASN A 40 -4.28 5.68 4.48
CA ASN A 40 -3.09 5.89 5.29
C ASN A 40 -3.28 7.06 6.25
N TYR A 41 -3.49 6.73 7.52
CA TYR A 41 -3.75 7.71 8.59
C TYR A 41 -2.49 8.44 9.06
N TYR A 42 -1.33 7.86 8.75
CA TYR A 42 -0.02 8.46 9.00
C TYR A 42 0.73 8.56 7.66
N LEU A 43 1.22 9.76 7.37
CA LEU A 43 1.91 10.09 6.13
C LEU A 43 3.30 10.68 6.41
N THR A 44 4.15 10.70 5.39
CA THR A 44 5.39 11.50 5.45
C THR A 44 5.06 12.99 5.48
N GLN A 45 6.05 13.83 5.78
CA GLN A 45 5.89 15.29 5.78
C GLN A 45 5.36 15.84 4.45
N ASP A 46 5.69 15.19 3.33
CA ASP A 46 5.23 15.54 1.98
C ASP A 46 3.81 15.00 1.66
N GLU A 47 3.06 14.54 2.68
CA GLU A 47 1.72 13.94 2.57
C GLU A 47 1.68 12.69 1.68
N GLN A 48 2.78 11.94 1.62
CA GLN A 48 2.89 10.72 0.82
C GLN A 48 2.87 9.46 1.68
N THR A 49 2.44 8.37 1.06
CA THR A 49 2.62 7.05 1.65
C THR A 49 4.12 6.74 1.74
N PRO A 50 4.64 6.31 2.89
CA PRO A 50 6.04 5.96 3.04
C PRO A 50 6.41 4.81 2.10
N THR A 51 7.25 5.12 1.11
CA THR A 51 7.74 4.16 0.11
C THR A 51 9.27 4.20 0.01
N ILE A 52 9.87 3.06 -0.34
CA ILE A 52 11.31 2.96 -0.58
C ILE A 52 11.61 1.93 -1.66
N SER A 53 12.61 2.23 -2.49
CA SER A 53 13.13 1.32 -3.50
C SER A 53 14.37 0.57 -2.96
N PHE A 54 14.37 -0.75 -3.11
CA PHE A 54 15.51 -1.60 -2.71
C PHE A 54 15.55 -2.90 -3.51
N GLY A 55 16.67 -3.20 -4.17
CA GLY A 55 16.85 -4.47 -4.89
C GLY A 55 15.88 -4.72 -6.04
N GLY A 56 15.35 -3.66 -6.66
CA GLY A 56 14.30 -3.75 -7.68
C GLY A 56 12.89 -3.96 -7.11
N TYR A 57 12.73 -3.89 -5.78
CA TYR A 57 11.43 -3.83 -5.12
C TYR A 57 11.08 -2.40 -4.74
N GLU A 58 9.81 -2.06 -4.87
CA GLU A 58 9.17 -0.95 -4.19
C GLU A 58 8.50 -1.48 -2.92
N ILE A 59 8.88 -0.94 -1.78
CA ILE A 59 8.38 -1.34 -0.47
C ILE A 59 7.48 -0.23 0.04
N ARG A 60 6.22 -0.56 0.31
CA ARG A 60 5.17 0.38 0.72
C ARG A 60 4.71 0.05 2.12
N LEU A 61 4.75 1.04 3.01
CA LEU A 61 4.15 0.94 4.34
C LEU A 61 2.74 1.54 4.29
N ASN A 62 1.74 0.71 4.56
CA ASN A 62 0.34 1.09 4.68
C ASN A 62 -0.09 1.01 6.15
N ILE A 63 -0.87 2.00 6.58
CA ILE A 63 -1.32 2.16 7.97
C ILE A 63 -2.83 2.36 7.96
N SER A 64 -3.58 1.28 8.17
CA SER A 64 -5.04 1.28 8.16
C SER A 64 -5.61 1.49 9.57
N ALA A 65 -6.78 2.12 9.67
CA ALA A 65 -7.52 2.16 10.92
C ALA A 65 -8.22 0.82 11.18
N GLY A 66 -8.03 0.26 12.37
CA GLY A 66 -8.74 -0.92 12.88
C GLY A 66 -10.00 -0.57 13.68
N GLY A 67 -10.20 0.70 14.02
CA GLY A 67 -11.33 1.23 14.82
C GLY A 67 -10.88 2.32 15.79
N THR A 68 -11.83 3.05 16.38
CA THR A 68 -11.55 4.03 17.43
C THR A 68 -12.15 3.55 18.75
N ASP A 69 -11.38 3.60 19.84
CA ASP A 69 -11.91 3.39 21.19
C ASP A 69 -11.99 4.72 21.91
N ASN A 70 -13.02 5.50 21.58
CA ASN A 70 -13.22 6.86 22.09
C ASN A 70 -13.31 6.91 23.62
N LYS A 71 -13.59 5.79 24.30
CA LYS A 71 -13.66 5.73 25.77
C LYS A 71 -12.28 5.68 26.42
N SER A 72 -11.26 5.19 25.71
CA SER A 72 -9.90 5.07 26.23
C SER A 72 -8.96 6.16 25.70
N GLY A 73 -9.39 7.02 24.77
CA GLY A 73 -8.52 8.05 24.17
C GLY A 73 -7.45 7.46 23.25
N HIS A 74 -7.69 6.26 22.70
CA HIS A 74 -6.76 5.58 21.80
C HIS A 74 -7.43 5.20 20.49
N ASP A 75 -6.70 5.39 19.40
CA ASP A 75 -7.04 4.89 18.08
C ASP A 75 -6.28 3.59 17.80
N ILE A 76 -6.91 2.68 17.07
CA ILE A 76 -6.32 1.38 16.74
C ILE A 76 -5.86 1.41 15.27
N TYR A 77 -4.59 1.12 15.03
CA TYR A 77 -3.99 1.12 13.69
C TYR A 77 -3.36 -0.23 13.34
N GLY A 78 -3.64 -0.75 12.15
CA GLY A 78 -2.93 -1.86 11.53
C GLY A 78 -1.79 -1.36 10.67
N PHE A 79 -0.61 -1.97 10.79
CA PHE A 79 0.54 -1.67 9.95
C PHE A 79 0.75 -2.81 8.96
N PHE A 80 1.07 -2.49 7.71
CA PHE A 80 1.26 -3.46 6.65
C PHE A 80 2.38 -3.02 5.71
N LEU A 81 3.40 -3.85 5.54
CA LEU A 81 4.49 -3.64 4.62
C LEU A 81 4.31 -4.58 3.45
N GLU A 82 4.25 -3.98 2.27
CA GLU A 82 4.16 -4.67 1.00
C GLU A 82 5.43 -4.45 0.20
N ALA A 83 5.99 -5.51 -0.38
CA ALA A 83 7.09 -5.40 -1.34
C ALA A 83 6.60 -5.83 -2.72
N ILE A 84 6.75 -4.96 -3.73
CA ILE A 84 6.34 -5.20 -5.10
C ILE A 84 7.56 -5.07 -6.00
N TYR A 85 7.88 -6.11 -6.77
CA TYR A 85 8.96 -6.04 -7.72
C TYR A 85 8.60 -5.06 -8.86
N SER A 86 9.43 -4.06 -9.09
CA SER A 86 9.14 -2.94 -9.98
C SER A 86 9.06 -3.35 -11.45
N ASN A 87 9.75 -4.43 -11.84
CA ASN A 87 9.75 -4.92 -13.21
C ASN A 87 8.63 -5.96 -13.42
N LYS A 88 7.92 -5.85 -14.55
CA LYS A 88 6.95 -6.88 -14.96
C LYS A 88 7.67 -8.17 -15.30
N ILE A 89 7.16 -9.28 -14.80
CA ILE A 89 7.66 -10.61 -15.12
C ILE A 89 6.85 -11.17 -16.28
N SER A 90 7.54 -11.48 -17.37
CA SER A 90 6.94 -12.12 -18.55
C SER A 90 6.90 -13.64 -18.44
N ASP A 91 7.84 -14.25 -17.68
CA ASP A 91 7.98 -15.68 -17.50
C ASP A 91 8.37 -16.03 -16.05
N THR A 92 7.70 -17.01 -15.47
CA THR A 92 8.01 -17.63 -14.18
C THR A 92 9.45 -18.09 -14.04
N MET A 93 10.13 -18.53 -15.11
CA MET A 93 11.55 -18.92 -15.05
C MET A 93 12.46 -17.76 -14.65
N MET A 94 12.09 -16.51 -14.97
CA MET A 94 12.87 -15.34 -14.56
C MET A 94 12.78 -15.10 -13.05
N MET A 95 11.78 -15.65 -12.34
CA MET A 95 11.63 -15.47 -10.89
C MET A 95 12.80 -16.04 -10.10
N ASP A 96 13.43 -17.10 -10.59
CA ASP A 96 14.57 -17.73 -9.91
C ASP A 96 15.82 -16.86 -9.93
N SER A 97 15.93 -15.95 -10.90
CA SER A 97 17.00 -14.97 -10.98
C SER A 97 16.81 -13.77 -10.04
N ILE A 98 15.61 -13.58 -9.51
CA ILE A 98 15.26 -12.43 -8.67
C ILE A 98 15.58 -12.75 -7.21
N LYS A 99 16.39 -11.88 -6.59
CA LYS A 99 16.75 -11.97 -5.17
C LYS A 99 15.50 -11.93 -4.30
N ASN A 100 15.45 -12.73 -3.25
CA ASN A 100 14.33 -12.72 -2.32
C ASN A 100 14.46 -11.53 -1.37
N ILE A 101 13.36 -10.80 -1.14
CA ILE A 101 13.34 -9.71 -0.18
C ILE A 101 12.79 -10.18 1.17
N GLN A 102 13.51 -9.89 2.24
CA GLN A 102 13.13 -10.18 3.61
C GLN A 102 13.07 -8.88 4.42
N ILE A 103 12.06 -8.78 5.27
CA ILE A 103 11.89 -7.71 6.26
C ILE A 103 11.98 -8.40 7.62
N ASP A 104 12.95 -8.04 8.45
CA ASP A 104 13.25 -8.78 9.69
C ASP A 104 12.46 -8.29 10.89
N SER A 105 12.32 -6.97 11.02
CA SER A 105 11.75 -6.34 12.21
C SER A 105 11.09 -5.02 11.84
N LEU A 106 9.96 -4.71 12.47
CA LEU A 106 9.36 -3.38 12.48
C LEU A 106 9.31 -2.90 13.93
N CYS A 107 9.81 -1.71 14.15
CA CYS A 107 9.73 -0.96 15.38
C CYS A 107 8.87 0.27 15.13
N ILE A 108 7.88 0.49 16.00
CA ILE A 108 7.03 1.68 15.98
C ILE A 108 7.23 2.35 17.32
N GLU A 109 7.89 3.50 17.29
CA GLU A 109 8.14 4.34 18.45
C GLU A 109 7.07 5.43 18.48
N MET A 110 6.22 5.36 19.50
CA MET A 110 5.34 6.47 19.86
C MET A 110 6.16 7.50 20.61
N ILE A 111 6.31 8.69 20.03
CA ILE A 111 7.16 9.75 20.59
C ILE A 111 6.64 10.21 21.97
N SER A 112 5.33 10.06 22.24
CA SER A 112 4.73 10.43 23.52
C SER A 112 5.04 9.45 24.67
N ASP A 113 4.96 8.12 24.44
CA ASP A 113 4.84 7.15 25.55
C ASP A 113 5.70 5.87 25.39
N SER A 114 6.62 5.80 24.42
CA SER A 114 7.66 4.76 24.31
C SER A 114 7.18 3.30 24.42
N SER A 115 5.95 2.96 24.02
CA SER A 115 5.46 1.57 24.11
C SER A 115 5.83 0.74 22.88
N PHE A 116 6.01 -0.57 23.06
CA PHE A 116 6.55 -1.49 22.05
C PHE A 116 5.55 -2.60 21.68
N CYS A 117 5.51 -2.96 20.40
CA CYS A 117 4.77 -4.13 19.93
C CYS A 117 5.64 -4.99 19.00
N LEU A 118 5.74 -6.28 19.30
CA LEU A 118 6.19 -7.31 18.36
C LEU A 118 5.00 -7.77 17.53
N ALA A 119 5.18 -7.95 16.22
CA ALA A 119 4.20 -8.69 15.45
C ALA A 119 4.78 -9.81 14.60
N GLU A 120 3.90 -10.78 14.37
CA GLU A 120 4.12 -11.95 13.56
C GLU A 120 3.45 -11.74 12.20
N GLY A 121 4.25 -11.75 11.14
CA GLY A 121 3.76 -11.66 9.77
C GLY A 121 3.20 -12.99 9.28
N TRP A 122 2.01 -12.97 8.68
CA TRP A 122 1.44 -14.12 7.98
C TRP A 122 1.63 -14.00 6.47
N ARG A 123 2.47 -14.89 5.91
CA ARG A 123 2.38 -15.62 4.61
C ARG A 123 3.77 -15.97 4.06
N GLN A 124 3.89 -17.18 3.51
CA GLN A 124 5.13 -17.72 2.98
C GLN A 124 5.37 -17.29 1.53
N GLY A 125 6.52 -16.67 1.30
CA GLY A 125 7.21 -16.62 0.01
C GLY A 125 6.71 -15.55 -0.98
N PRO A 126 7.57 -15.17 -1.93
CA PRO A 126 7.18 -14.32 -3.05
C PRO A 126 6.18 -15.06 -3.95
N TRP A 127 5.12 -14.37 -4.37
CA TRP A 127 4.04 -14.93 -5.18
C TRP A 127 3.79 -14.05 -6.42
N LEU A 128 3.37 -14.68 -7.52
CA LEU A 128 3.10 -14.00 -8.77
C LEU A 128 1.58 -13.81 -8.92
N ASN A 129 1.14 -12.58 -9.16
CA ASN A 129 -0.23 -12.27 -9.55
C ASN A 129 -0.21 -11.61 -10.94
N GLY A 130 -0.64 -12.35 -11.96
CA GLY A 130 -0.50 -11.92 -13.34
C GLY A 130 0.97 -11.72 -13.71
N LYS A 131 1.37 -10.48 -14.02
CA LYS A 131 2.76 -10.11 -14.36
C LYS A 131 3.51 -9.41 -13.22
N THR A 132 2.90 -9.32 -12.04
CA THR A 132 3.47 -8.63 -10.88
C THR A 132 3.97 -9.65 -9.87
N LEU A 133 5.25 -9.54 -9.52
CA LEU A 133 5.85 -10.34 -8.45
C LEU A 133 5.78 -9.57 -7.13
N TYR A 134 5.18 -10.20 -6.14
CA TYR A 134 5.12 -9.68 -4.79
C TYR A 134 6.21 -10.37 -3.96
N GLY A 135 6.93 -9.58 -3.17
CA GLY A 135 7.83 -10.07 -2.13
C GLY A 135 7.05 -10.51 -0.88
N LYS A 136 7.78 -10.78 0.21
CA LYS A 136 7.15 -11.10 1.50
C LYS A 136 6.34 -9.90 1.99
N GLN A 137 5.06 -10.11 2.23
CA GLN A 137 4.18 -9.14 2.88
C GLN A 137 4.13 -9.43 4.38
N ILE A 138 4.13 -8.38 5.19
CA ILE A 138 4.03 -8.51 6.64
C ILE A 138 2.94 -7.58 7.13
N ALA A 139 1.96 -8.15 7.83
CA ALA A 139 0.95 -7.40 8.58
C ALA A 139 1.29 -7.52 10.07
N TRP A 140 1.23 -6.40 10.78
CA TRP A 140 1.41 -6.36 12.23
C TRP A 140 0.06 -6.37 12.94
N LYS A 141 0.05 -6.89 14.18
CA LYS A 141 -1.12 -6.77 15.07
C LYS A 141 -1.48 -5.30 15.22
N ALA A 142 -2.75 -5.01 15.39
CA ALA A 142 -3.22 -3.65 15.52
C ALA A 142 -2.65 -3.01 16.80
N ILE A 143 -2.17 -1.77 16.68
CA ILE A 143 -1.49 -1.01 17.73
C ILE A 143 -2.42 0.10 18.19
N ARG A 144 -2.54 0.27 19.50
CA ARG A 144 -3.25 1.39 20.11
C ARG A 144 -2.30 2.56 20.19
N ILE A 145 -2.67 3.69 19.59
CA ILE A 145 -1.92 4.93 19.62
C ILE A 145 -2.81 5.99 20.28
N PRO A 146 -2.32 6.70 21.32
CA PRO A 146 -3.06 7.79 21.93
C PRO A 146 -3.48 8.83 20.90
N ASP A 147 -4.69 9.37 21.03
CA ASP A 147 -5.25 10.37 20.12
C ASP A 147 -4.39 11.65 20.01
N GLN A 148 -3.75 12.03 21.11
CA GLN A 148 -2.83 13.15 21.27
C GLN A 148 -1.45 12.93 20.61
N ASN A 149 -1.13 11.72 20.17
CA ASN A 149 0.17 11.46 19.55
C ASN A 149 0.11 11.81 18.05
N ASP A 150 0.61 13.00 17.72
CA ASP A 150 0.54 13.54 16.35
C ASP A 150 1.60 12.92 15.41
N SER A 151 2.60 12.20 15.95
CA SER A 151 3.66 11.60 15.13
C SER A 151 4.20 10.28 15.69
N ILE A 152 4.66 9.43 14.78
CA ILE A 152 5.28 8.15 15.10
C ILE A 152 6.58 8.01 14.33
N ARG A 153 7.55 7.33 14.92
CA ARG A 153 8.74 6.90 14.20
C ARG A 153 8.64 5.42 13.89
N VAL A 154 8.75 5.09 12.61
CA VAL A 154 8.68 3.71 12.12
C VAL A 154 10.05 3.31 11.61
N SER A 155 10.64 2.28 12.21
CA SER A 155 11.96 1.78 11.84
C SER A 155 11.90 0.30 11.47
N TYR A 156 12.58 -0.11 10.41
CA TYR A 156 12.67 -1.52 10.03
C TYR A 156 13.93 -1.81 9.24
N SER A 157 14.36 -3.07 9.24
CA SER A 157 15.48 -3.53 8.44
C SER A 157 15.01 -4.44 7.32
N ILE A 158 15.55 -4.23 6.13
CA ILE A 158 15.29 -5.04 4.94
C ILE A 158 16.58 -5.68 4.44
N GLN A 159 16.45 -6.87 3.89
CA GLN A 159 17.54 -7.66 3.35
C GLN A 159 17.18 -8.22 1.98
N LEU A 160 18.17 -8.25 1.09
CA LEU A 160 18.11 -9.03 -0.15
C LEU A 160 18.90 -10.31 0.05
N LEU A 161 18.27 -11.43 -0.26
CA LEU A 161 18.83 -12.75 -0.10
C LEU A 161 18.97 -13.42 -1.47
N LYS A 162 20.05 -14.17 -1.67
CA LYS A 162 20.13 -15.12 -2.78
C LYS A 162 19.05 -16.18 -2.58
N ARG A 163 18.23 -16.43 -3.59
CA ARG A 163 17.12 -17.39 -3.50
C ARG A 163 17.60 -18.84 -3.29
N ILE A 164 18.73 -19.22 -3.85
CA ILE A 164 19.25 -20.60 -3.82
C ILE A 164 19.65 -21.03 -2.39
N ASN A 165 20.21 -20.12 -1.59
CA ASN A 165 20.83 -20.46 -0.31
C ASN A 165 20.55 -19.45 0.81
N ASN A 166 19.60 -18.53 0.60
CA ASN A 166 19.23 -17.45 1.52
C ASN A 166 20.42 -16.63 2.07
N THR A 167 21.53 -16.57 1.35
CA THR A 167 22.67 -15.74 1.77
C THR A 167 22.34 -14.26 1.57
N ILE A 168 22.61 -13.46 2.60
CA ILE A 168 22.45 -12.00 2.55
C ILE A 168 23.37 -11.42 1.48
N VAL A 169 22.78 -10.74 0.52
CA VAL A 169 23.48 -9.98 -0.52
C VAL A 169 23.63 -8.53 -0.10
N GLU A 170 22.57 -7.96 0.46
CA GLU A 170 22.50 -6.55 0.82
C GLU A 170 21.53 -6.36 1.98
N ARG A 171 21.79 -5.37 2.83
CA ARG A 171 20.94 -4.99 3.96
C ARG A 171 20.81 -3.47 4.01
N LYS A 172 19.63 -2.99 4.38
CA LYS A 172 19.36 -1.57 4.60
C LYS A 172 18.47 -1.38 5.81
N GLU A 173 18.81 -0.40 6.63
CA GLU A 173 17.96 0.09 7.71
C GLU A 173 17.16 1.29 7.23
N ILE A 174 15.91 1.35 7.66
CA ILE A 174 14.94 2.33 7.22
C ILE A 174 14.31 2.95 8.46
N ASN A 175 14.18 4.27 8.43
CA ASN A 175 13.58 5.04 9.49
C ASN A 175 12.74 6.16 8.86
N PHE A 176 11.45 6.19 9.20
CA PHE A 176 10.53 7.23 8.81
C PHE A 176 9.96 7.90 10.05
N THR A 177 9.86 9.23 10.01
CA THR A 177 8.94 9.95 10.89
C THR A 177 7.65 10.19 10.10
N LEU A 178 6.53 9.74 10.67
CA LEU A 178 5.22 9.86 10.06
C LEU A 178 4.33 10.70 10.96
N PHE A 179 3.43 11.46 10.36
CA PHE A 179 2.54 12.37 11.06
C PHE A 179 1.09 12.01 10.79
N ARG A 180 0.24 12.23 11.80
CA ARG A 180 -1.19 11.98 11.71
C ARG A 180 -1.83 12.94 10.70
N PHE A 181 -2.44 12.38 9.67
CA PHE A 181 -2.99 13.12 8.53
C PHE A 181 -4.01 14.21 8.93
N GLU A 182 -4.87 13.92 9.91
CA GLU A 182 -5.90 14.86 10.37
C GLU A 182 -5.30 16.15 10.97
N LYS A 183 -4.09 16.06 11.53
CA LYS A 183 -3.40 17.18 12.18
C LYS A 183 -2.61 18.01 11.18
N MET A 184 -2.05 17.38 10.14
CA MET A 184 -1.38 18.07 9.03
C MET A 184 -2.30 19.07 8.31
N LYS A 185 -3.59 18.71 8.16
CA LYS A 185 -4.58 19.59 7.53
C LYS A 185 -4.90 20.85 8.32
N LEU A 186 -4.74 20.82 9.65
CA LEU A 186 -5.09 21.94 10.51
C LEU A 186 -4.05 23.06 10.42
N ASP A 187 -2.79 22.75 10.13
CA ASP A 187 -1.71 23.74 10.02
C ASP A 187 -1.77 24.58 8.73
N ILE A 188 -2.35 24.08 7.65
CA ILE A 188 -2.46 24.81 6.36
C ILE A 188 -3.59 25.88 6.42
N SER A 189 -4.43 25.84 7.46
CA SER A 189 -5.56 26.75 7.64
C SER A 189 -5.29 27.92 8.59
N ARG A 190 -4.03 28.16 8.95
CA ARG A 190 -3.53 29.32 9.71
C ARG A 190 -2.57 30.14 8.87
#